data_AF-A0AAW6WFX2-F1
#
_entry.id   AF-A0AAW6WFX2-F1
#
_cell.length_a   1.000
_cell.length_b   1.000
_cell.length_c   1.000
_cell.angle_alpha   90.00
_cell.angle_beta   90.00
_cell.angle_gamma   90.00
#
_symmetry.space_group_name_H-M   'P 1'
#
loop_
_entity.id
_entity.type
_entity.pdbx_description
1 polymer ?
#
loop_
_entity_poly.entity_id
_entity_poly.type
_entity_poly.pdbx_seq_one_letter_code
_entity_poly.pdbx_strand_id
1 'polypeptide(L)' 'MAKNDKKTTEITGAEVEKTTEKVKFTSDYKSLMIAGTNIAFRNGEYETEDELEIALLRNNSAVVEVEAGE' A
#
# COMPACT_ATOMS: atom_id res chain seq x y z
N MET A 1 -7.64 24.35 42.29
CA MET A 1 -8.19 24.80 40.99
C MET A 1 -7.65 23.87 39.92
N ALA A 2 -8.53 23.38 39.06
CA ALA A 2 -8.31 22.25 38.18
C ALA A 2 -7.32 22.55 37.04
N LYS A 3 -6.66 21.48 36.59
CA LYS A 3 -5.65 21.42 35.53
C LYS A 3 -6.27 21.73 34.16
N ASN A 4 -5.67 22.66 33.43
CA ASN A 4 -5.87 22.95 32.01
C ASN A 4 -4.48 23.44 31.56
N ASP A 5 -3.80 22.89 30.56
CA ASP A 5 -4.23 22.88 29.18
C ASP A 5 -3.70 21.68 28.40
N LYS A 6 -4.64 21.09 27.68
CA LYS A 6 -4.55 20.02 26.70
C LYS A 6 -3.84 20.57 25.46
N LYS A 7 -2.55 20.23 25.27
CA LYS A 7 -1.91 20.44 23.98
C LYS A 7 -2.41 19.36 23.01
N THR A 8 -3.50 19.72 22.33
CA THR A 8 -3.99 19.09 21.11
C THR A 8 -2.87 19.12 20.09
N THR A 9 -2.17 18.00 19.92
CA THR A 9 -1.36 17.78 18.74
C THR A 9 -2.33 17.33 17.66
N GLU A 10 -2.80 18.29 16.87
CA GLU A 10 -3.41 18.05 15.58
C GLU A 10 -2.43 17.21 14.77
N ILE A 11 -2.76 15.93 14.62
CA ILE A 11 -2.07 15.01 13.74
C ILE A 11 -2.56 15.39 12.36
N THR A 12 -1.78 16.27 11.74
CA THR A 12 -1.95 16.73 10.37
C THR A 12 -1.99 15.56 9.41
N GLY A 13 -3.00 15.54 8.54
CA GLY A 13 -2.87 15.09 7.15
C GLY A 13 -2.49 13.63 6.95
N ALA A 14 -3.44 12.75 7.21
CA ALA A 14 -3.60 11.53 6.42
C ALA A 14 -5.07 11.18 6.50
N GLU A 15 -5.90 11.97 5.82
CA GLU A 15 -7.16 11.48 5.31
C GLU A 15 -6.80 10.26 4.46
N VAL A 16 -6.86 9.09 5.07
CA VAL A 16 -6.90 7.82 4.37
C VAL A 16 -8.26 7.81 3.68
N GLU A 17 -8.37 8.56 2.58
CA GLU A 17 -9.34 8.28 1.56
C GLU A 17 -9.12 6.81 1.22
N LYS A 18 -9.98 5.96 1.78
CA LYS A 18 -10.21 4.59 1.34
C LYS A 18 -10.84 4.68 -0.04
N THR A 19 -10.12 5.24 -1.00
CA THR A 19 -10.35 4.89 -2.38
C THR A 19 -9.89 3.45 -2.49
N THR A 20 -10.83 2.53 -2.70
CA THR A 20 -10.57 1.21 -3.28
C THR A 20 -10.08 1.42 -4.72
N GLU A 21 -8.97 2.13 -4.86
CA GLU A 21 -8.24 2.31 -6.09
C GLU A 21 -7.37 1.08 -6.25
N LYS A 22 -7.64 0.35 -7.32
CA LYS A 22 -6.82 -0.76 -7.74
C LYS A 22 -5.40 -0.24 -7.95
N VAL A 23 -4.47 -0.76 -7.16
CA VAL A 23 -3.06 -0.43 -7.29
C VAL A 23 -2.43 -1.48 -8.18
N LYS A 24 -1.66 -1.01 -9.16
CA LYS A 24 -0.89 -1.89 -10.03
C LYS A 24 0.56 -1.89 -9.58
N PHE A 25 1.18 -3.05 -9.66
CA PHE A 25 2.54 -3.32 -9.29
C PHE A 25 3.24 -4.01 -10.44
N THR A 26 4.50 -3.67 -10.65
CA THR A 26 5.37 -4.34 -11.63
C THR A 26 6.54 -5.00 -10.95
N SER A 27 6.96 -6.13 -11.50
CA SER A 27 8.13 -6.86 -11.04
C SER A 27 8.73 -7.69 -12.18
N ASP A 28 10.05 -7.82 -12.19
CA ASP A 28 10.77 -8.72 -13.10
C ASP A 28 10.53 -10.21 -12.75
N TYR A 29 9.98 -10.48 -11.56
CA TYR A 29 9.70 -11.84 -11.12
C TYR A 29 8.33 -12.32 -11.61
N LYS A 30 8.29 -13.57 -12.08
CA LYS A 30 7.02 -14.23 -12.45
C LYS A 30 6.07 -14.39 -11.25
N SER A 31 6.63 -14.56 -10.05
CA SER A 31 5.88 -14.64 -8.80
C SER A 31 6.79 -14.31 -7.63
N LEU A 32 6.24 -13.70 -6.58
CA LEU A 32 6.92 -13.42 -5.32
C LEU A 32 6.15 -14.06 -4.15
N MET A 33 6.90 -14.58 -3.17
CA MET A 33 6.33 -15.03 -1.91
C MET A 33 6.66 -14.02 -0.82
N ILE A 34 5.64 -13.32 -0.32
CA ILE A 34 5.79 -12.22 0.64
C ILE A 34 4.95 -12.58 1.88
N ALA A 35 5.59 -12.75 3.03
CA ALA A 35 4.92 -13.07 4.29
C ALA A 35 3.95 -14.29 4.24
N GLY A 36 4.21 -15.26 3.36
CA GLY A 36 3.35 -16.44 3.17
C GLY A 36 2.26 -16.25 2.10
N THR A 37 2.09 -15.05 1.56
CA THR A 37 1.23 -14.75 0.41
C THR A 37 2.02 -14.96 -0.88
N ASN A 38 1.45 -15.71 -1.83
CA ASN A 38 2.01 -15.86 -3.17
C ASN A 38 1.35 -14.85 -4.12
N ILE A 39 2.15 -13.91 -4.61
CA ILE A 39 1.75 -12.89 -5.59
C ILE A 39 2.28 -13.33 -6.95
N ALA A 40 1.38 -13.60 -7.89
CA ALA A 40 1.75 -14.00 -9.25
C ALA A 40 1.59 -12.84 -10.23
N PHE A 41 2.68 -12.42 -10.86
CA PHE A 41 2.69 -11.34 -11.83
C PHE A 41 2.33 -11.89 -13.22
N ARG A 42 1.33 -11.29 -13.86
CA ARG A 42 0.93 -11.58 -15.25
C ARG A 42 1.57 -10.54 -16.16
N ASN A 43 2.41 -11.00 -17.08
CA ASN A 43 3.24 -10.11 -17.93
C ASN A 43 4.12 -9.13 -17.14
N GLY A 44 4.53 -9.51 -15.92
CA GLY A 44 5.28 -8.63 -15.03
C GLY A 44 4.42 -7.63 -14.25
N GLU A 45 3.09 -7.66 -14.41
CA GLU A 45 2.14 -6.80 -13.72
C GLU A 45 1.29 -7.59 -12.72
N TYR A 46 0.92 -6.97 -11.61
CA TYR A 46 -0.03 -7.49 -10.63
C TYR A 46 -0.91 -6.34 -10.16
N GLU A 47 -2.22 -6.54 -10.10
CA GLU A 47 -3.18 -5.53 -9.67
C GLU A 47 -3.98 -6.08 -8.50
N THR A 48 -4.12 -5.30 -7.44
CA THR A 48 -4.95 -5.66 -6.29
C THR A 48 -5.62 -4.42 -5.71
N GLU A 49 -6.76 -4.66 -5.08
CA GLU A 49 -7.51 -3.69 -4.28
C GLU A 49 -7.44 -4.02 -2.77
N ASP A 50 -6.71 -5.08 -2.40
CA ASP A 50 -6.54 -5.51 -1.01
C ASP A 50 -5.45 -4.67 -0.32
N GLU A 51 -5.85 -3.91 0.70
CA GLU A 51 -4.95 -3.01 1.44
C GLU A 51 -3.77 -3.74 2.08
N LEU A 52 -3.93 -5.02 2.46
CA LEU A 52 -2.83 -5.80 3.05
C LEU A 52 -1.83 -6.23 1.99
N GLU A 53 -2.31 -6.71 0.83
CA GLU A 53 -1.44 -7.04 -0.31
C GLU A 53 -0.68 -5.80 -0.80
N ILE A 54 -1.36 -4.64 -0.91
CA ILE A 54 -0.75 -3.36 -1.28
C ILE A 54 0.36 -2.98 -0.29
N ALA A 55 0.10 -3.05 1.02
CA ALA A 55 1.09 -2.74 2.04
C ALA A 55 2.30 -3.69 2.00
N LEU A 56 2.07 -4.99 1.75
CA LEU A 56 3.13 -5.98 1.59
C LEU A 56 4.00 -5.70 0.36
N LEU A 57 3.40 -5.32 -0.76
CA LEU A 57 4.10 -5.01 -2.00
C LEU A 57 4.88 -3.70 -1.91
N ARG A 58 4.31 -2.65 -1.30
CA ARG A 58 5.00 -1.38 -1.02
C ARG A 58 6.22 -1.53 -0.10
N ASN A 59 6.19 -2.50 0.81
CA ASN A 59 7.32 -2.79 1.68
C ASN A 59 8.40 -3.65 0.99
N ASN A 60 8.14 -4.12 -0.23
CA ASN A 60 9.03 -5.04 -0.94
C ASN A 60 9.85 -4.31 -2.01
N SER A 61 11.18 -4.36 -1.88
CA SER A 61 12.09 -3.70 -2.83
C SER A 61 12.16 -4.35 -4.23
N ALA A 62 11.60 -5.55 -4.41
CA ALA A 62 11.55 -6.25 -5.70
C ALA A 62 10.32 -5.89 -6.54
N VAL A 63 9.48 -4.97 -6.05
CA VAL A 63 8.23 -4.58 -6.66
C VAL A 63 8.18 -3.07 -6.79
N VAL A 64 7.70 -2.58 -7.93
CA VAL A 64 7.51 -1.15 -8.20
C VAL A 64 6.03 -0.89 -8.34
N GLU A 65 5.49 -0.02 -7.49
CA GLU A 65 4.14 0.50 -7.68
C GLU A 65 4.09 1.34 -8.96
N VAL A 66 3.11 1.06 -9.79
CA VAL A 66 2.81 1.84 -10.99
C VAL A 66 1.37 2.33 -10.85
N GLU A 67 1.14 3.62 -11.06
CA GLU A 67 -0.23 4.14 -11.09
C GLU A 67 -1.00 3.43 -12.21
N ALA A 68 -2.16 2.88 -11.85
CA ALA A 68 -3.06 2.26 -12.81
C ALA A 68 -3.77 3.36 -13.61
N GLY A 69 -3.07 4.04 -14.52
CA GLY A 69 -3.71 5.02 -15.41
C GLY A 69 -2.76 5.96 -16.14
N GLU A 70 -2.55 5.71 -17.43
CA GLU A 70 -3.08 6.55 -18.53
C GLU A 70 -3.59 5.63 -19.65
#